data_AF-A0A6A8SLE6-F1
#
_entry.id   AF-A0A6A8SLE6-F1
#
_cell.length_a   1.000
_cell.length_b   1.000
_cell.length_c   1.000
_cell.angle_alpha   90.00
_cell.angle_beta   90.00
_cell.angle_gamma   90.00
#
_symmetry.space_group_name_H-M   'P 1'
#
loop_
_entity.id
_entity.type
_entity.pdbx_description
1 polymer ?
#
loop_
_entity_poly.entity_id
_entity_poly.type
_entity_poly.pdbx_seq_one_letter_code
_entity_poly.pdbx_strand_id
1 'polypeptide(L)'
;MISEVEIQKIHLKSFRANIYNLEPFRVIGLIDVDVKYSYGIERVTLAFYRSSGTNNGKIKGLWYPIVGIKLETGPFTEFTDYLNHALTMSTRRGYGKKGWLAKSVFFTDSYVPKSRFRGFSNGPHYEPLFEIGKTLMNLYDEDSYYEMHELDAKTLDDLVIEDRILPGNKHTQRENYNRLMADIINGVK
;
A
#
# COMPACT_ATOMS: atom_id res chain seq x y z
N MET A 1 -1.55 3.06 22.50
CA MET A 1 -0.19 2.55 22.26
C MET A 1 0.52 3.57 21.38
N ILE A 2 1.76 3.95 21.68
CA ILE A 2 2.53 4.82 20.77
C ILE A 2 3.08 3.91 19.67
N SER A 3 2.77 4.23 18.42
CA SER A 3 3.34 3.56 17.25
C SER A 3 4.87 3.66 17.30
N GLU A 4 5.58 2.54 17.22
CA GLU A 4 7.05 2.56 17.13
C GLU A 4 7.53 2.88 15.70
N VAL A 5 6.59 2.93 14.76
CA VAL A 5 6.81 3.24 13.35
C VAL A 5 6.06 4.52 12.97
N GLU A 6 6.70 5.43 12.24
CA GLU A 6 6.07 6.70 11.84
C GLU A 6 6.41 7.02 10.38
N ILE A 7 5.39 7.27 9.55
CA ILE A 7 5.57 7.79 8.19
C ILE A 7 5.78 9.31 8.30
N GLN A 8 6.93 9.82 7.87
CA GLN A 8 7.34 11.21 8.13
C GLN A 8 7.33 12.12 6.90
N LYS A 9 7.84 11.65 5.76
CA LYS A 9 8.04 12.49 4.57
C LYS A 9 7.66 11.75 3.30
N ILE A 10 6.92 12.43 2.42
CA ILE A 10 6.59 11.95 1.08
C ILE A 10 7.64 12.49 0.10
N HIS A 11 8.27 11.62 -0.68
CA HIS A 11 9.20 12.04 -1.72
C HIS A 11 8.47 12.22 -3.05
N LEU A 12 7.87 13.40 -3.23
CA LEU A 12 6.99 13.70 -4.38
C LEU A 12 7.60 13.32 -5.74
N LYS A 13 8.91 13.58 -5.91
CA LYS A 13 9.65 13.25 -7.14
C LYS A 13 9.92 11.75 -7.36
N SER A 14 9.52 10.89 -6.44
CA SER A 14 9.58 9.43 -6.63
C SER A 14 8.26 8.85 -7.16
N PHE A 15 7.22 9.69 -7.26
CA PHE A 15 5.91 9.21 -7.69
C PHE A 15 5.97 8.70 -9.13
N ARG A 16 5.58 7.45 -9.29
CA ARG A 16 5.50 6.78 -10.58
C ARG A 16 4.18 6.06 -10.71
N ALA A 17 3.56 6.10 -11.88
CA ALA A 17 2.23 5.52 -12.12
C ALA A 17 2.16 4.77 -13.45
N ASN A 18 1.25 3.80 -13.51
CA ASN A 18 0.95 3.03 -14.71
C ASN A 18 -0.54 2.66 -14.76
N ILE A 19 -1.10 2.66 -15.97
CA ILE A 19 -2.42 2.08 -16.25
C ILE A 19 -2.24 0.55 -16.28
N TYR A 20 -2.46 -0.08 -15.14
CA TYR A 20 -2.27 -1.51 -14.94
C TYR A 20 -3.23 -2.37 -15.76
N ASN A 21 -4.49 -1.95 -15.92
CA ASN A 21 -5.49 -2.62 -16.75
C ASN A 21 -6.54 -1.62 -17.22
N LEU A 22 -7.10 -1.83 -18.41
CA LEU A 22 -8.23 -1.06 -18.94
C LEU A 22 -9.59 -1.61 -18.51
N GLU A 23 -9.69 -2.93 -18.32
CA GLU A 23 -10.94 -3.61 -17.99
C GLU A 23 -10.77 -4.64 -16.85
N PRO A 24 -11.24 -4.32 -15.62
CA PRO A 24 -11.69 -3.00 -15.18
C PRO A 24 -10.52 -2.00 -15.13
N PHE A 25 -10.81 -0.71 -15.39
CA PHE A 25 -9.80 0.35 -15.39
C PHE A 25 -9.12 0.47 -14.02
N ARG A 26 -7.79 0.37 -14.01
CA ARG A 26 -6.96 0.44 -12.81
C ARG A 26 -5.68 1.19 -13.11
N VAL A 27 -5.39 2.17 -12.26
CA VAL A 27 -4.08 2.83 -12.23
C VAL A 27 -3.40 2.45 -10.92
N ILE A 28 -2.14 2.05 -11.02
CA ILE A 28 -1.28 1.70 -9.89
C ILE A 28 -0.16 2.74 -9.81
N GLY A 29 0.20 3.08 -8.58
CA GLY A 29 1.17 4.11 -8.27
C GLY A 29 2.12 3.61 -7.20
N LEU A 30 3.40 3.96 -7.35
CA LEU A 30 4.44 3.73 -6.36
C LEU A 30 4.97 5.08 -5.89
N ILE A 31 5.16 5.20 -4.58
CA ILE A 31 5.69 6.40 -3.95
C ILE A 31 6.64 6.00 -2.84
N ASP A 32 7.76 6.69 -2.74
CA ASP A 32 8.69 6.48 -1.65
C ASP A 32 8.39 7.45 -0.50
N VAL A 33 8.46 6.93 0.72
CA VAL A 33 8.28 7.70 1.95
C VAL A 33 9.42 7.43 2.92
N ASP A 34 9.78 8.43 3.72
CA ASP A 34 10.64 8.20 4.88
C ASP A 34 9.79 7.64 6.01
N VAL A 35 10.26 6.54 6.59
CA VAL A 35 9.64 5.88 7.74
C VAL A 35 10.66 5.84 8.87
N LYS A 36 10.29 6.39 10.02
CA LYS A 36 11.06 6.32 11.24
C LYS A 36 10.73 5.03 11.98
N TYR A 37 11.76 4.27 12.30
CA TYR A 37 11.75 3.11 13.17
C TYR A 37 12.63 3.38 14.41
N SER A 38 12.65 2.44 15.35
CA SER A 38 13.52 2.49 16.53
C SER A 38 15.03 2.57 16.20
N TYR A 39 15.44 2.08 15.03
CA TYR A 39 16.84 2.04 14.57
C TYR A 39 17.22 3.17 13.61
N GLY A 40 16.30 4.09 13.31
CA GLY A 40 16.54 5.24 12.43
C GLY A 40 15.45 5.42 11.38
N ILE A 41 15.71 6.33 10.44
CA ILE A 41 14.83 6.64 9.32
C ILE A 41 15.30 5.84 8.10
N GLU A 42 14.35 5.20 7.43
CA GLU A 42 14.59 4.43 6.20
C GLU A 42 13.59 4.85 5.12
N ARG A 43 13.99 4.79 3.86
CA ARG A 43 13.10 4.97 2.72
C ARG A 43 12.32 3.68 2.45
N VAL A 44 11.00 3.79 2.27
CA VAL A 44 10.13 2.67 1.92
C VAL A 44 9.29 3.02 0.71
N THR A 45 9.31 2.18 -0.32
CA THR A 45 8.37 2.27 -1.45
C THR A 45 7.02 1.68 -1.05
N LEU A 46 5.94 2.43 -1.27
CA LEU A 46 4.56 2.02 -1.03
C LEU A 46 3.76 1.96 -2.33
N ALA A 47 2.81 1.03 -2.41
CA ALA A 47 1.91 0.89 -3.55
C ALA A 47 0.50 1.37 -3.24
N PHE A 48 -0.08 2.07 -4.21
CA PHE A 48 -1.44 2.60 -4.16
C PHE A 48 -2.17 2.30 -5.46
N TYR A 49 -3.50 2.20 -5.39
CA TYR A 49 -4.36 2.19 -6.58
C TYR A 49 -5.30 3.38 -6.61
N ARG A 50 -5.52 3.93 -7.79
CA ARG A 50 -6.50 5.00 -8.02
C ARG A 50 -7.90 4.42 -8.03
N SER A 51 -8.78 4.95 -7.18
CA SER A 51 -10.16 4.49 -7.08
C SER A 51 -11.02 5.00 -8.24
N SER A 52 -11.82 4.11 -8.84
CA SER A 52 -12.86 4.45 -9.82
C SER A 52 -14.16 4.95 -9.17
N GLY A 53 -14.30 4.88 -7.84
CA GLY A 53 -15.50 5.31 -7.10
C GLY A 53 -16.66 4.32 -7.08
N THR A 54 -16.51 3.12 -7.66
CA THR A 54 -17.64 2.19 -7.86
C THR A 54 -17.93 1.23 -6.70
N ASN A 55 -17.18 1.29 -5.58
CA ASN A 55 -17.31 0.32 -4.47
C ASN A 55 -17.23 0.98 -3.08
N ASN A 56 -18.20 0.66 -2.21
CA ASN A 56 -18.13 0.77 -0.73
C ASN A 56 -17.69 2.13 -0.15
N GLY A 57 -18.18 3.25 -0.70
CA GLY A 57 -17.92 4.59 -0.14
C GLY A 57 -16.52 5.12 -0.39
N LYS A 58 -15.80 4.56 -1.37
CA LYS A 58 -14.51 5.10 -1.83
C LYS A 58 -14.72 6.34 -2.69
N ILE A 59 -13.86 7.33 -2.50
CA ILE A 59 -13.86 8.55 -3.28
C ILE A 59 -13.26 8.23 -4.66
N LYS A 60 -13.92 8.67 -5.73
CA LYS A 60 -13.40 8.58 -7.11
C LYS A 60 -12.16 9.47 -7.24
N GLY A 61 -11.11 8.96 -7.86
CA GLY A 61 -9.84 9.68 -8.06
C GLY A 61 -8.86 9.58 -6.88
N LEU A 62 -9.35 9.35 -5.67
CA LEU A 62 -8.49 9.17 -4.50
C LEU A 62 -7.68 7.86 -4.60
N TRP A 63 -6.44 7.92 -4.15
CA TRP A 63 -5.53 6.78 -4.13
C TRP A 63 -5.57 6.05 -2.79
N TYR A 64 -5.61 4.73 -2.83
CA TYR A 64 -5.73 3.88 -1.64
C TYR A 64 -4.58 2.85 -1.59
N PRO A 65 -4.02 2.55 -0.41
CA PRO A 65 -2.90 1.63 -0.29
C PRO A 65 -3.29 0.20 -0.67
N ILE A 66 -2.32 -0.50 -1.25
CA ILE A 66 -2.33 -1.95 -1.52
C ILE A 66 -0.98 -2.53 -1.09
N VAL A 67 -0.97 -3.82 -0.73
CA VAL A 67 0.27 -4.55 -0.44
C VAL A 67 0.83 -5.32 -1.64
N GLY A 68 0.06 -5.39 -2.72
CA GLY A 68 0.43 -6.09 -3.95
C GLY A 68 -0.79 -6.52 -4.77
N ILE A 69 -0.57 -7.39 -5.75
CA ILE A 69 -1.62 -7.92 -6.64
C ILE A 69 -1.51 -9.44 -6.72
N LYS A 70 -2.60 -10.15 -6.42
CA LYS A 70 -2.64 -11.61 -6.44
C LYS A 70 -2.16 -12.16 -7.79
N LEU A 71 -1.14 -13.02 -7.77
CA LEU A 71 -0.58 -13.64 -8.98
C LEU A 71 -1.47 -14.77 -9.49
N GLU A 72 -1.98 -15.59 -8.58
CA GLU A 72 -2.78 -16.78 -8.91
C GLU A 72 -4.03 -16.92 -8.05
N THR A 73 -5.09 -17.51 -8.61
CA THR A 73 -6.35 -17.71 -7.88
C THR A 73 -6.17 -18.79 -6.81
N GLY A 74 -6.28 -18.43 -5.54
CA GLY A 74 -5.86 -19.32 -4.46
C GLY A 74 -5.69 -18.65 -3.09
N PRO A 75 -5.16 -19.41 -2.11
CA PRO A 75 -4.54 -18.87 -0.90
C PRO A 75 -3.42 -17.87 -1.23
N PHE A 76 -3.06 -17.04 -0.26
CA PHE A 76 -1.95 -16.09 -0.38
C PHE A 76 -0.62 -16.80 -0.08
N THR A 77 0.27 -16.85 -1.07
CA THR A 77 1.59 -17.50 -0.96
C THR A 77 2.70 -16.69 -1.63
N GLU A 78 2.37 -15.61 -2.33
CA GLU A 78 3.29 -14.87 -3.20
C GLU A 78 3.96 -13.65 -2.56
N PHE A 79 3.49 -13.19 -1.39
CA PHE A 79 4.07 -12.04 -0.71
C PHE A 79 5.15 -12.47 0.29
N THR A 80 5.15 -11.91 1.49
CA THR A 80 5.96 -12.37 2.63
C THR A 80 5.12 -13.26 3.53
N ASP A 81 5.74 -14.14 4.33
CA ASP A 81 5.01 -15.00 5.28
C ASP A 81 4.05 -14.22 6.17
N TYR A 82 4.49 -13.04 6.64
CA TYR A 82 3.66 -12.13 7.42
C TYR A 82 2.46 -11.59 6.63
N LEU A 83 2.68 -11.05 5.43
CA LEU A 83 1.61 -10.51 4.59
C LEU A 83 0.64 -11.60 4.13
N ASN A 84 1.15 -12.77 3.76
CA ASN A 84 0.35 -13.94 3.41
C ASN A 84 -0.56 -14.33 4.57
N HIS A 85 -0.04 -14.41 5.79
CA HIS A 85 -0.83 -14.67 6.99
C HIS A 85 -1.88 -13.59 7.23
N ALA A 86 -1.48 -12.31 7.23
CA ALA A 86 -2.39 -11.20 7.49
C ALA A 86 -3.53 -11.11 6.46
N LEU A 87 -3.22 -11.24 5.18
CA LEU A 87 -4.20 -11.26 4.09
C LEU A 87 -5.14 -12.46 4.19
N THR A 88 -4.64 -13.62 4.61
CA THR A 88 -5.46 -14.81 4.84
C THR A 88 -6.48 -14.55 5.94
N MET A 89 -6.07 -13.90 7.03
CA MET A 89 -6.94 -13.57 8.16
C MET A 89 -7.93 -12.44 7.85
N SER A 90 -7.54 -11.46 7.02
CA SER A 90 -8.37 -10.30 6.70
C SER A 90 -9.27 -10.48 5.48
N THR A 91 -9.09 -11.57 4.72
CA THR A 91 -9.87 -11.84 3.51
C THR A 91 -10.87 -12.95 3.76
N ARG A 92 -12.11 -12.79 3.30
CA ARG A 92 -13.15 -13.82 3.42
C ARG A 92 -12.65 -15.15 2.86
N ARG A 93 -12.63 -16.20 3.70
CA ARG A 93 -12.11 -17.54 3.41
C ARG A 93 -10.59 -17.60 3.10
N GLY A 94 -9.83 -16.53 3.36
CA GLY A 94 -8.40 -16.48 3.12
C GLY A 94 -7.99 -16.66 1.66
N TYR A 95 -8.83 -16.23 0.73
CA TYR A 95 -8.72 -16.58 -0.69
C TYR A 95 -8.81 -15.35 -1.59
N GLY A 96 -7.90 -15.24 -2.57
CA GLY A 96 -7.88 -14.19 -3.58
C GLY A 96 -8.01 -14.74 -5.00
N LYS A 97 -8.67 -13.99 -5.88
CA LYS A 97 -8.65 -14.28 -7.33
C LYS A 97 -7.42 -13.65 -7.97
N LYS A 98 -6.87 -14.26 -9.02
CA LYS A 98 -5.81 -13.66 -9.85
C LYS A 98 -6.17 -12.23 -10.25
N GLY A 99 -5.19 -11.34 -10.16
CA GLY A 99 -5.36 -9.91 -10.41
C GLY A 99 -6.12 -9.17 -9.31
N TRP A 100 -6.47 -9.78 -8.19
CA TRP A 100 -7.10 -9.06 -7.08
C TRP A 100 -6.10 -8.13 -6.38
N LEU A 101 -6.48 -6.86 -6.20
CA LEU A 101 -5.67 -5.89 -5.46
C LEU A 101 -5.69 -6.26 -3.97
N ALA A 102 -4.53 -6.65 -3.43
CA ALA A 102 -4.37 -7.06 -2.04
C ALA A 102 -4.44 -5.84 -1.12
N LYS A 103 -5.62 -5.62 -0.54
CA LYS A 103 -5.90 -4.42 0.28
C LYS A 103 -6.68 -4.68 1.54
N SER A 104 -7.21 -5.89 1.75
CA SER A 104 -8.12 -6.20 2.86
C SER A 104 -7.53 -5.86 4.24
N VAL A 105 -6.21 -5.94 4.39
CA VAL A 105 -5.48 -5.53 5.60
C VAL A 105 -5.73 -4.07 6.01
N PHE A 106 -6.11 -3.19 5.07
CA PHE A 106 -6.42 -1.77 5.34
C PHE A 106 -7.92 -1.52 5.63
N PHE A 107 -8.76 -2.56 5.60
CA PHE A 107 -10.22 -2.47 5.74
C PHE A 107 -10.75 -3.21 6.98
N THR A 108 -9.95 -3.35 8.04
CA THR A 108 -10.33 -4.10 9.26
C THR A 108 -11.71 -3.70 9.80
N ASP A 109 -12.53 -4.71 10.10
CA ASP A 109 -13.98 -4.60 10.30
C ASP A 109 -14.44 -4.07 11.68
N SER A 110 -13.53 -3.79 12.61
CA SER A 110 -13.95 -3.58 14.01
C SER A 110 -14.61 -2.24 14.28
N TYR A 111 -14.19 -1.13 13.66
CA TYR A 111 -14.86 0.18 13.74
C TYR A 111 -14.09 1.19 12.87
N VAL A 112 -14.77 1.90 11.96
CA VAL A 112 -14.21 3.10 11.31
C VAL A 112 -14.99 4.30 11.82
N PRO A 113 -14.34 5.26 12.51
CA PRO A 113 -15.02 6.49 12.93
C PRO A 113 -15.69 7.17 11.74
N LYS A 114 -16.88 7.77 11.95
CA LYS A 114 -17.62 8.47 10.87
C LYS A 114 -16.81 9.59 10.19
N SER A 115 -15.79 10.13 10.88
CA SER A 115 -14.87 11.14 10.37
C SER A 115 -13.80 10.60 9.40
N ARG A 116 -13.67 9.28 9.25
CA ARG A 116 -12.60 8.63 8.49
C ARG A 116 -13.11 7.86 7.27
N PHE A 117 -12.34 7.87 6.20
CA PHE A 117 -12.61 7.07 5.00
C PHE A 117 -12.06 5.65 5.16
N ARG A 118 -12.83 4.64 4.74
CA ARG A 118 -12.37 3.25 4.79
C ARG A 118 -11.22 3.02 3.80
N GLY A 119 -10.23 2.22 4.19
CA GLY A 119 -9.19 1.72 3.29
C GLY A 119 -7.80 2.31 3.46
N PHE A 120 -7.52 3.00 4.57
CA PHE A 120 -6.22 3.62 4.88
C PHE A 120 -5.61 3.14 6.21
N SER A 121 -6.09 2.04 6.80
CA SER A 121 -5.91 1.64 8.22
C SER A 121 -6.81 2.39 9.20
N ASN A 122 -7.09 1.81 10.37
CA ASN A 122 -7.86 2.47 11.43
C ASN A 122 -6.98 3.00 12.58
N GLY A 123 -5.70 2.64 12.59
CA GLY A 123 -4.75 2.98 13.64
C GLY A 123 -4.06 4.34 13.46
N PRO A 124 -2.87 4.52 14.08
CA PRO A 124 -2.07 5.74 13.98
C PRO A 124 -1.66 6.13 12.55
N HIS A 125 -1.58 5.15 11.64
CA HIS A 125 -1.18 5.35 10.24
C HIS A 125 -2.30 5.85 9.32
N TYR A 126 -3.53 6.02 9.83
CA TYR A 126 -4.64 6.50 9.01
C TYR A 126 -4.33 7.85 8.36
N GLU A 127 -3.96 8.88 9.14
CA GLU A 127 -3.76 10.23 8.62
C GLU A 127 -2.59 10.26 7.61
N PRO A 128 -1.39 9.69 7.91
CA PRO A 128 -0.31 9.67 6.93
C PRO A 128 -0.68 8.96 5.61
N LEU A 129 -1.35 7.80 5.68
CA LEU A 129 -1.76 7.06 4.47
C LEU A 129 -2.83 7.81 3.68
N PHE A 130 -3.74 8.51 4.36
CA PHE A 130 -4.76 9.35 3.73
C PHE A 130 -4.15 10.59 3.06
N GLU A 131 -3.20 11.26 3.73
CA GLU A 131 -2.47 12.39 3.14
C GLU A 131 -1.69 11.97 1.89
N ILE A 132 -0.98 10.83 1.93
CA ILE A 132 -0.34 10.27 0.73
C ILE A 132 -1.38 10.08 -0.37
N GLY A 133 -2.52 9.46 -0.07
CA GLY A 133 -3.59 9.22 -1.05
C GLY A 133 -4.07 10.51 -1.75
N LYS A 134 -4.22 11.61 -1.00
CA LYS A 134 -4.59 12.93 -1.55
C LYS A 134 -3.45 13.54 -2.34
N THR A 135 -2.21 13.45 -1.86
CA THR A 135 -1.04 13.94 -2.58
C THR A 135 -0.89 13.26 -3.95
N LEU A 136 -1.06 11.94 -4.02
CA LEU A 136 -0.99 11.21 -5.28
C LEU A 136 -2.14 11.59 -6.24
N MET A 137 -3.31 11.92 -5.70
CA MET A 137 -4.43 12.41 -6.51
C MET A 137 -4.06 13.72 -7.20
N ASN A 138 -3.56 14.71 -6.45
CA ASN A 138 -3.14 15.99 -7.00
C ASN A 138 -2.00 15.83 -8.00
N LEU A 139 -0.95 15.07 -7.65
CA LEU A 139 0.18 14.84 -8.56
C LEU A 139 -0.24 14.17 -9.87
N TYR A 140 -1.15 13.19 -9.81
CA TYR A 140 -1.61 12.51 -11.01
C TYR A 140 -2.50 13.41 -11.87
N ASP A 141 -3.40 14.19 -11.25
CA ASP A 141 -4.29 15.10 -11.97
C ASP A 141 -3.54 16.31 -12.56
N GLU A 142 -2.33 16.62 -12.07
CA GLU A 142 -1.41 17.64 -12.59
C GLU A 142 -0.35 17.07 -13.56
N ASP A 143 -0.44 15.79 -13.95
CA ASP A 143 0.57 15.09 -14.76
C ASP A 143 2.01 15.15 -14.18
N SER A 144 2.12 15.23 -12.85
CA SER A 144 3.38 15.31 -12.10
C SER A 144 3.83 13.94 -11.58
N TYR A 145 4.08 13.00 -12.50
CA TYR A 145 4.55 11.65 -12.19
C TYR A 145 5.42 11.08 -13.31
N TYR A 146 6.19 10.05 -12.97
CA TYR A 146 6.92 9.27 -13.97
C TYR A 146 6.06 8.09 -14.44
N GLU A 147 5.94 7.91 -15.75
CA GLU A 147 5.28 6.73 -16.30
C GLU A 147 6.14 5.48 -16.06
N MET A 148 5.52 4.41 -15.57
CA MET A 148 6.15 3.08 -15.61
C MET A 148 5.62 2.37 -16.85
N HIS A 149 6.47 2.12 -17.85
CA HIS A 149 6.01 1.54 -19.12
C HIS A 149 5.64 0.06 -19.01
N GLU A 150 6.25 -0.67 -18.08
CA GLU A 150 5.97 -2.09 -17.84
C GLU A 150 5.65 -2.31 -16.35
N LEU A 151 4.40 -2.69 -16.07
CA LEU A 151 3.97 -3.07 -14.73
C LEU A 151 2.99 -4.24 -14.82
N ASP A 152 3.44 -5.42 -14.41
CA ASP A 152 2.57 -6.55 -14.11
C ASP A 152 2.49 -6.79 -12.59
N ALA A 153 1.70 -7.79 -12.19
CA ALA A 153 1.52 -8.10 -10.78
C ALA A 153 2.83 -8.56 -10.11
N LYS A 154 3.67 -9.33 -10.82
CA LYS A 154 4.93 -9.85 -10.27
C LYS A 154 5.92 -8.71 -10.08
N THR A 155 6.08 -7.84 -11.09
CA THR A 155 6.95 -6.67 -11.03
C THR A 155 6.54 -5.73 -9.90
N LEU A 156 5.23 -5.49 -9.71
CA LEU A 156 4.74 -4.69 -8.60
C LEU A 156 5.13 -5.32 -7.25
N ASP A 157 4.83 -6.60 -7.08
CA ASP A 157 5.07 -7.32 -5.82
C ASP A 157 6.57 -7.36 -5.50
N ASP A 158 7.41 -7.68 -6.49
CA ASP A 158 8.86 -7.69 -6.35
C ASP A 158 9.41 -6.31 -5.93
N LEU A 159 8.85 -5.21 -6.45
CA LEU A 159 9.28 -3.85 -6.08
C LEU A 159 8.92 -3.48 -4.62
N VAL A 160 7.76 -3.90 -4.12
CA VAL A 160 7.34 -3.54 -2.76
C VAL A 160 7.97 -4.42 -1.68
N ILE A 161 8.35 -5.66 -2.01
CA ILE A 161 8.98 -6.62 -1.09
C ILE A 161 10.36 -7.10 -1.57
N GLU A 162 11.10 -6.22 -2.26
CA GLU A 162 12.44 -6.52 -2.79
C GLU A 162 13.42 -6.82 -1.66
N ASP A 163 14.24 -7.87 -1.83
CA ASP A 163 15.31 -8.19 -0.89
C ASP A 163 16.59 -7.40 -1.21
N ARG A 164 16.43 -6.08 -1.25
CA ARG A 164 17.49 -5.13 -1.61
C ARG A 164 17.48 -3.93 -0.68
N ILE A 165 18.67 -3.45 -0.33
CA ILE A 165 18.84 -2.19 0.39
C ILE A 165 18.73 -1.03 -0.61
N LEU A 166 17.73 -0.17 -0.44
CA LEU A 166 17.55 1.04 -1.24
C LEU A 166 18.62 2.11 -0.89
N PRO A 167 18.95 3.05 -1.78
CA PRO A 167 19.92 4.10 -1.48
C PRO A 167 19.56 4.89 -0.21
N GLY A 168 20.48 4.93 0.74
CA GLY A 168 20.31 5.61 2.03
C GLY A 168 19.74 4.73 3.15
N ASN A 169 19.32 3.50 2.85
CA ASN A 169 18.82 2.55 3.84
C ASN A 169 19.93 1.73 4.49
N LYS A 170 19.64 1.19 5.68
CA LYS A 170 20.46 0.14 6.34
C LYS A 170 19.85 -1.24 6.19
N HIS A 171 18.53 -1.32 6.04
CA HIS A 171 17.77 -2.57 5.93
C HIS A 171 17.15 -2.73 4.54
N THR A 172 16.77 -3.96 4.19
CA THR A 172 16.15 -4.21 2.88
C THR A 172 14.76 -3.58 2.81
N GLN A 173 14.31 -3.28 1.59
CA GLN A 173 12.93 -2.85 1.32
C GLN A 173 11.94 -3.84 1.95
N ARG A 174 12.16 -5.15 1.77
CA ARG A 174 11.34 -6.21 2.39
C ARG A 174 11.27 -6.11 3.92
N GLU A 175 12.41 -5.94 4.60
CA GLU A 175 12.43 -5.84 6.07
C GLU A 175 11.69 -4.62 6.57
N ASN A 176 11.97 -3.45 5.98
CA ASN A 176 11.31 -2.19 6.34
C ASN A 176 9.80 -2.28 6.04
N TYR A 177 9.43 -2.75 4.85
CA TYR A 177 8.04 -2.89 4.44
C TYR A 177 7.26 -3.83 5.38
N ASN A 178 7.81 -4.99 5.73
CA ASN A 178 7.17 -5.91 6.67
C ASN A 178 6.96 -5.28 8.06
N ARG A 179 7.95 -4.53 8.57
CA ARG A 179 7.85 -3.85 9.87
C ARG A 179 6.76 -2.78 9.84
N LEU A 180 6.71 -1.97 8.78
CA LEU A 180 5.65 -0.98 8.61
C LEU A 180 4.27 -1.64 8.50
N MET A 181 4.13 -2.69 7.68
CA MET A 181 2.86 -3.40 7.55
C MET A 181 2.42 -4.06 8.86
N ALA A 182 3.38 -4.61 9.62
CA ALA A 182 3.09 -5.18 10.93
C ALA A 182 2.56 -4.14 11.90
N ASP A 183 3.14 -2.95 11.92
CA ASP A 183 2.67 -1.86 12.77
C ASP A 183 1.31 -1.32 12.31
N ILE A 184 1.09 -1.15 10.99
CA ILE A 184 -0.22 -0.76 10.42
C ILE A 184 -1.32 -1.75 10.81
N ILE A 185 -1.05 -3.04 10.72
CA ILE A 185 -2.05 -4.10 10.93
C ILE A 185 -2.31 -4.33 12.42
N ASN A 186 -1.26 -4.33 13.25
CA ASN A 186 -1.37 -4.60 14.69
C ASN A 186 -1.71 -3.36 15.51
N GLY A 187 -1.41 -2.16 15.01
CA GLY A 187 -1.70 -0.86 15.65
C GLY A 187 -3.18 -0.48 15.68
N VAL A 188 -4.07 -1.38 15.26
CA VAL A 188 -5.54 -1.22 15.25
C VAL A 188 -6.19 -1.67 16.59
N LYS A 189 -5.42 -1.86 17.66
CA LYS A 189 -5.92 -2.24 19.00
C LYS A 189 -6.28 -1.06 19.88
#